data_AF-A0A8M1KAJ1-F1
#
_entry.id   AF-A0A8M1KAJ1-F1
#
_cell.length_a   1.000
_cell.length_b   1.000
_cell.length_c   1.000
_cell.angle_alpha   90.00
_cell.angle_beta   90.00
_cell.angle_gamma   90.00
#
_symmetry.space_group_name_H-M   'P 1'
#
loop_
_entity.id
_entity.type
_entity.pdbx_description
1 polymer ?
#
loop_
_entity_poly.entity_id
_entity_poly.type
_entity_poly.pdbx_seq_one_letter_code
_entity_poly.pdbx_strand_id
1 'polypeptide(L)'
;MGDWWTMTMPEPSYETKEICTVSRLLMSPSRQNSVPTLPSSLLLPKNYTVSAFCTEQNVSQCTSYINQDVGSLGLCGLSVELCAGGEGMKAVPALNLMYELLQVNRRSQRALEELETQQLKNTSDLEHLQHSHARLKDQLEHIRRENSGLHEGERQLQLKIKTLQSCLKSEKEEVQKLQSIISGRATQYNHDAKRKERECTKLKERLNQLLVDKRDKKLAIEVSNTIGRSDGKRGLWKTGKAEARHEGEMYTALLNDYEARQRSLMVENAELKKVLQQMKKDMVSILSPKKSVAKGEVPDDSLEPLCSDAEEDACESSRESLEQSCEQAREQLTNSIRQQWRRLKNHMERLDCQASLAACQEREGEELISRRVHEEELQRMRLELQQSRDFIQAQQQLWQVRYTPTLHSTHTSTCITQVRTVPF
;
A
#
# COMPACT_ATOMS: atom_id res chain seq x y z
N MET A 1 -17.57 -26.85 40.72
CA MET A 1 -18.69 -26.32 39.89
C MET A 1 -18.14 -25.16 39.08
N GLY A 2 -18.19 -25.28 37.75
CA GLY A 2 -17.75 -24.24 36.82
C GLY A 2 -16.75 -24.80 35.80
N ASP A 3 -17.28 -25.51 34.82
CA ASP A 3 -16.54 -26.23 33.79
C ASP A 3 -15.73 -25.29 32.89
N TRP A 4 -14.53 -25.76 32.57
CA TRP A 4 -13.56 -25.07 31.74
C TRP A 4 -13.91 -25.30 30.27
N TRP A 5 -14.10 -24.22 29.52
CA TRP A 5 -14.18 -24.30 28.06
C TRP A 5 -12.80 -24.57 27.48
N THR A 6 -12.54 -25.85 27.23
CA THR A 6 -11.42 -26.31 26.41
C THR A 6 -11.72 -25.93 24.96
N MET A 7 -11.29 -24.75 24.54
CA MET A 7 -11.34 -24.34 23.14
C MET A 7 -10.13 -24.95 22.44
N THR A 8 -10.31 -26.17 21.91
CA THR A 8 -9.36 -26.81 21.00
C THR A 8 -9.20 -25.97 19.75
N MET A 9 -8.02 -25.34 19.60
CA MET A 9 -7.61 -24.68 18.37
C MET A 9 -7.28 -25.73 17.31
N PRO A 10 -7.75 -25.60 16.06
CA PRO A 10 -7.29 -26.46 14.98
C PRO A 10 -5.82 -26.13 14.64
N GLU A 11 -4.99 -27.17 14.61
CA GLU A 11 -3.62 -27.18 14.05
C GLU A 11 -3.58 -26.60 12.64
N PRO A 12 -2.56 -25.80 12.26
CA PRO A 12 -2.35 -25.40 10.89
C PRO A 12 -1.68 -26.55 10.13
N SER A 13 -2.47 -27.37 9.44
CA SER A 13 -1.93 -28.34 8.49
C SER A 13 -1.26 -27.59 7.33
N TYR A 14 0.07 -27.64 7.30
CA TYR A 14 0.86 -27.28 6.14
C TYR A 14 0.59 -28.26 5.00
N GLU A 15 -0.40 -27.97 4.16
CA GLU A 15 -0.47 -28.52 2.81
C GLU A 15 -0.30 -27.40 1.79
N THR A 16 0.94 -27.25 1.37
CA THR A 16 1.32 -26.63 0.09
C THR A 16 0.85 -27.57 -1.02
N LYS A 17 -0.45 -27.52 -1.36
CA LYS A 17 -1.01 -28.17 -2.54
C LYS A 17 -1.55 -27.12 -3.49
N GLU A 18 -0.67 -26.76 -4.41
CA GLU A 18 -0.99 -26.46 -5.82
C GLU A 18 -2.33 -25.76 -6.09
N ILE A 19 -2.36 -24.45 -5.90
CA ILE A 19 -3.31 -23.59 -6.63
C ILE A 19 -2.53 -22.93 -7.78
N CYS A 20 -2.03 -23.78 -8.68
CA CYS A 20 -1.49 -23.41 -9.99
C CYS A 20 -2.21 -24.22 -11.07
N THR A 21 -3.53 -24.09 -11.15
CA THR A 21 -4.37 -24.81 -12.14
C THR A 21 -5.23 -23.88 -12.98
N VAL A 22 -4.69 -22.72 -13.37
CA VAL A 22 -5.22 -21.91 -14.50
C VAL A 22 -4.10 -21.51 -15.46
N SER A 23 -3.18 -22.45 -15.74
CA SER A 23 -2.15 -22.27 -16.77
C SER A 23 -1.92 -23.57 -17.50
N ARG A 24 -2.90 -23.97 -18.31
CA ARG A 24 -2.77 -24.95 -19.39
C ARG A 24 -4.01 -24.91 -20.30
N LEU A 25 -4.35 -23.73 -20.80
CA LEU A 25 -4.99 -23.67 -22.12
C LEU A 25 -3.87 -23.89 -23.13
N LEU A 26 -3.66 -25.16 -23.49
CA LEU A 26 -2.91 -25.52 -24.67
C LEU A 26 -3.58 -24.80 -25.84
N MET A 27 -2.87 -23.79 -26.37
CA MET A 27 -3.17 -23.23 -27.68
C MET A 27 -3.04 -24.38 -28.68
N SER A 28 -4.18 -24.90 -29.13
CA SER A 28 -4.20 -25.83 -30.24
C SER A 28 -3.55 -25.16 -31.44
N PRO A 29 -2.56 -25.81 -32.08
CA PRO A 29 -1.85 -25.21 -33.19
C PRO A 29 -2.80 -25.11 -34.39
N SER A 30 -2.93 -23.89 -34.89
CA SER A 30 -3.43 -23.55 -36.21
C SER A 30 -2.83 -24.47 -37.28
N ARG A 31 -3.63 -25.45 -37.72
CA ARG A 31 -3.51 -26.25 -38.96
C ARG A 31 -4.94 -26.75 -39.20
N GLN A 32 -5.61 -26.55 -40.32
CA GLN A 32 -5.15 -26.39 -41.69
C GLN A 32 -6.08 -25.39 -42.38
N ASN A 33 -5.50 -24.42 -43.09
CA ASN A 33 -6.18 -23.76 -44.18
C ASN A 33 -6.73 -24.86 -45.10
N SER A 34 -8.05 -25.03 -45.14
CA SER A 34 -8.70 -25.66 -46.27
C SER A 34 -8.46 -24.74 -47.45
N VAL A 35 -7.41 -25.03 -48.22
CA VAL A 35 -7.28 -24.60 -49.60
C VAL A 35 -8.65 -24.90 -50.23
N PRO A 36 -9.39 -23.90 -50.76
CA PRO A 36 -10.50 -24.23 -51.61
C PRO A 36 -9.85 -24.86 -52.83
N THR A 37 -9.87 -26.19 -52.87
CA THR A 37 -9.60 -26.92 -54.11
C THR A 37 -10.71 -26.46 -55.04
N LEU A 38 -10.41 -25.49 -55.91
CA LEU A 38 -11.25 -25.16 -57.04
C LEU A 38 -11.64 -26.50 -57.67
N PRO A 39 -12.94 -26.82 -57.80
CA PRO A 39 -13.32 -27.95 -58.61
C PRO A 39 -12.97 -27.57 -60.05
N SER A 40 -11.77 -27.98 -60.46
CA SER A 40 -11.37 -28.06 -61.85
C SER A 40 -12.18 -29.19 -62.48
N SER A 41 -13.46 -28.92 -62.71
CA SER A 41 -14.37 -29.83 -63.38
C SER A 41 -15.23 -29.05 -64.35
N LEU A 42 -14.57 -28.48 -65.37
CA LEU A 42 -15.11 -28.46 -66.73
C LEU A 42 -15.07 -29.88 -67.30
N LEU A 43 -15.62 -30.86 -66.58
CA LEU A 43 -15.91 -32.17 -67.16
C LEU A 43 -17.19 -31.98 -67.95
N LEU A 44 -17.00 -31.68 -69.23
CA LEU A 44 -18.05 -31.75 -70.25
C LEU A 44 -18.71 -33.13 -70.11
N PRO A 45 -20.02 -33.23 -69.86
CA PRO A 45 -20.69 -34.51 -69.81
C PRO A 45 -20.57 -35.13 -71.21
N LYS A 46 -19.66 -36.10 -71.36
CA LYS A 46 -19.66 -36.99 -72.51
C LYS A 46 -20.89 -37.87 -72.36
N ASN A 47 -21.78 -37.78 -73.35
CA ASN A 47 -22.93 -38.65 -73.60
C ASN A 47 -24.27 -38.12 -73.06
N TYR A 48 -24.84 -37.16 -73.79
CA TYR A 48 -26.27 -37.17 -74.06
C TYR A 48 -26.44 -37.19 -75.58
N THR A 49 -27.07 -38.23 -76.11
CA THR A 49 -27.67 -38.21 -77.46
C THR A 49 -28.86 -37.26 -77.42
N VAL A 50 -28.58 -35.95 -77.47
CA VAL A 50 -29.60 -34.90 -77.59
C VAL A 50 -29.97 -34.83 -79.07
N SER A 51 -31.27 -34.85 -79.37
CA SER A 51 -31.74 -34.53 -80.73
C SER A 51 -31.12 -33.20 -81.16
N ALA A 52 -30.47 -33.16 -82.32
CA ALA A 52 -29.78 -31.96 -82.79
C ALA A 52 -30.72 -30.74 -82.78
N PHE A 53 -30.26 -29.64 -82.19
CA PHE A 53 -30.98 -28.37 -82.10
C PHE A 53 -31.42 -27.86 -83.50
N CYS A 54 -30.51 -27.96 -84.47
CA CYS A 54 -30.76 -27.66 -85.87
C CYS A 54 -30.78 -28.95 -86.70
N THR A 55 -31.73 -29.02 -87.62
CA THR A 55 -31.90 -30.01 -88.69
C THR A 55 -32.12 -29.27 -90.01
N GLU A 56 -32.08 -29.97 -91.15
CA GLU A 56 -32.24 -29.32 -92.47
C GLU A 56 -33.58 -28.58 -92.64
N GLN A 57 -34.60 -28.89 -91.84
CA GLN A 57 -35.93 -28.29 -91.97
C GLN A 57 -36.17 -27.04 -91.11
N ASN A 58 -35.33 -26.78 -90.10
CA ASN A 58 -35.54 -25.69 -89.13
C ASN A 58 -34.40 -24.64 -89.14
N VAL A 59 -33.52 -24.67 -90.16
CA VAL A 59 -32.32 -23.82 -90.27
C VAL A 59 -32.62 -22.33 -90.09
N SER A 60 -33.65 -21.80 -90.76
CA SER A 60 -34.02 -20.38 -90.67
C SER A 60 -34.47 -19.97 -89.26
N GLN A 61 -35.25 -20.82 -88.61
CA GLN A 61 -35.74 -20.60 -87.25
C GLN A 61 -34.59 -20.68 -86.22
N CYS A 62 -33.72 -21.69 -86.34
CA CYS A 62 -32.52 -21.83 -85.51
C CYS A 62 -31.55 -20.66 -85.70
N THR A 63 -31.41 -20.15 -86.92
CA THR A 63 -30.58 -18.97 -87.24
C THR A 63 -31.13 -17.72 -86.56
N SER A 64 -32.45 -17.49 -86.63
CA SER A 64 -33.09 -16.36 -85.94
C SER A 64 -32.95 -16.46 -84.43
N TYR A 65 -33.11 -17.66 -83.84
CA TYR A 65 -32.93 -17.87 -82.41
C TYR A 65 -31.50 -17.55 -81.96
N ILE A 66 -30.50 -18.07 -82.68
CA ILE A 66 -29.10 -17.80 -82.33
C ILE A 66 -28.76 -16.32 -82.51
N ASN A 67 -29.22 -15.67 -83.59
CA ASN A 67 -29.01 -14.24 -83.79
C ASN A 67 -29.62 -13.41 -82.64
N GLN A 68 -30.82 -13.77 -82.17
CA GLN A 68 -31.44 -13.11 -81.02
C GLN A 68 -30.63 -13.33 -79.74
N ASP A 69 -30.15 -14.55 -79.51
CA ASP A 69 -29.41 -14.91 -78.30
C ASP A 69 -28.02 -14.26 -78.25
N VAL A 70 -27.31 -14.28 -79.38
CA VAL A 70 -26.04 -13.55 -79.60
C VAL A 70 -26.26 -12.04 -79.45
N GLY A 71 -27.39 -11.53 -79.96
CA GLY A 71 -27.79 -10.14 -79.76
C GLY A 71 -28.02 -9.80 -78.28
N SER A 72 -28.62 -10.71 -77.50
CA SER A 72 -28.80 -10.52 -76.05
C SER A 72 -27.48 -10.49 -75.27
N LEU A 73 -26.42 -11.12 -75.80
CA LEU A 73 -25.06 -11.06 -75.29
C LEU A 73 -24.30 -9.78 -75.73
N GLY A 74 -24.96 -8.88 -76.47
CA GLY A 74 -24.36 -7.64 -76.99
C GLY A 74 -23.50 -7.83 -78.23
N LEU A 75 -23.51 -9.01 -78.85
CA LEU A 75 -22.68 -9.36 -80.01
C LEU A 75 -23.37 -9.10 -81.35
N CYS A 76 -24.24 -8.08 -81.42
CA CYS A 76 -25.13 -7.75 -82.54
C CYS A 76 -24.47 -7.55 -83.93
N GLY A 77 -23.14 -7.51 -84.01
CA GLY A 77 -22.39 -7.30 -85.27
C GLY A 77 -22.20 -8.54 -86.15
N LEU A 78 -22.59 -9.74 -85.69
CA LEU A 78 -22.36 -11.02 -86.39
C LEU A 78 -23.69 -11.67 -86.78
N SER A 79 -24.40 -11.15 -87.80
CA SER A 79 -25.54 -11.88 -88.36
C SER A 79 -25.04 -13.14 -89.06
N VAL A 80 -25.52 -14.31 -88.62
CA VAL A 80 -25.21 -15.62 -89.20
C VAL A 80 -25.66 -15.73 -90.67
N GLU A 81 -26.45 -14.76 -91.16
CA GLU A 81 -26.91 -14.66 -92.55
C GLU A 81 -25.79 -14.61 -93.60
N LEU A 82 -24.55 -14.30 -93.20
CA LEU A 82 -23.38 -14.31 -94.11
C LEU A 82 -22.93 -15.72 -94.56
N CYS A 83 -23.47 -16.81 -94.00
CA CYS A 83 -23.11 -18.17 -94.40
C CYS A 83 -23.91 -18.72 -95.60
N ALA A 84 -24.93 -18.01 -96.09
CA ALA A 84 -25.79 -18.49 -97.17
C ALA A 84 -25.23 -18.25 -98.60
N GLY A 85 -24.16 -17.45 -98.75
CA GLY A 85 -23.64 -17.03 -100.06
C GLY A 85 -22.28 -17.61 -100.48
N GLY A 86 -21.61 -18.40 -99.64
CA GLY A 86 -20.27 -18.94 -99.90
C GLY A 86 -20.23 -20.47 -99.80
N GLU A 87 -19.76 -21.13 -100.86
CA GLU A 87 -19.85 -22.56 -101.18
C GLU A 87 -19.08 -23.54 -100.23
N GLY A 88 -18.84 -23.19 -98.96
CA GLY A 88 -17.91 -23.93 -98.10
C GLY A 88 -18.45 -24.50 -96.78
N MET A 89 -19.55 -23.99 -96.22
CA MET A 89 -19.89 -24.27 -94.82
C MET A 89 -21.29 -24.87 -94.67
N LYS A 90 -21.37 -26.11 -94.15
CA LYS A 90 -22.65 -26.77 -93.85
C LYS A 90 -23.32 -26.05 -92.67
N ALA A 91 -24.46 -25.41 -92.91
CA ALA A 91 -25.18 -24.59 -91.93
C ALA A 91 -25.62 -25.39 -90.69
N VAL A 92 -26.11 -26.63 -90.86
CA VAL A 92 -26.67 -27.43 -89.76
C VAL A 92 -25.63 -27.81 -88.69
N PRO A 93 -24.44 -28.37 -89.01
CA PRO A 93 -23.39 -28.58 -88.01
C PRO A 93 -22.90 -27.30 -87.34
N ALA A 94 -22.81 -26.19 -88.09
CA ALA A 94 -22.35 -24.91 -87.55
C ALA A 94 -23.33 -24.32 -86.53
N LEU A 95 -24.62 -24.32 -86.84
CA LEU A 95 -25.68 -23.86 -85.93
C LEU A 95 -25.78 -24.73 -84.67
N ASN A 96 -25.64 -26.05 -84.80
CA ASN A 96 -25.59 -26.95 -83.64
C ASN A 96 -24.36 -26.69 -82.75
N LEU A 97 -23.17 -26.48 -83.34
CA LEU A 97 -21.97 -26.14 -82.57
C LEU A 97 -22.11 -24.78 -81.87
N MET A 98 -22.63 -23.78 -82.56
CA MET A 98 -22.91 -22.46 -81.98
C MET A 98 -23.90 -22.55 -80.82
N TYR A 99 -24.95 -23.36 -80.95
CA TYR A 99 -25.90 -23.60 -79.87
C TYR A 99 -25.24 -24.23 -78.64
N GLU A 100 -24.37 -25.24 -78.83
CA GLU A 100 -23.62 -25.84 -77.73
C GLU A 100 -22.67 -24.83 -77.07
N LEU A 101 -22.00 -23.98 -77.84
CA LEU A 101 -21.15 -22.92 -77.30
C LEU A 101 -21.95 -21.90 -76.47
N LEU A 102 -23.13 -21.50 -76.95
CA LEU A 102 -24.03 -20.62 -76.21
C LEU A 102 -24.53 -21.28 -74.92
N GLN A 103 -24.85 -22.58 -74.95
CA GLN A 103 -25.26 -23.31 -73.76
C GLN A 103 -24.13 -23.46 -72.73
N VAL A 104 -22.91 -23.73 -73.19
CA VAL A 104 -21.72 -23.74 -72.32
C VAL A 104 -21.50 -22.35 -71.72
N ASN A 105 -21.60 -21.28 -72.52
CA ASN A 105 -21.45 -19.91 -72.04
C ASN A 105 -22.50 -19.56 -70.97
N ARG A 106 -23.79 -19.88 -71.21
CA ARG A 106 -24.87 -19.64 -70.24
C ARG A 106 -24.70 -20.42 -68.94
N ARG A 107 -24.17 -21.66 -69.00
CA ARG A 107 -23.85 -22.44 -67.79
C ARG A 107 -22.66 -21.83 -67.04
N SER A 108 -21.64 -21.37 -67.78
CA SER A 108 -20.47 -20.70 -67.21
C SER A 108 -20.84 -19.38 -66.53
N GLN A 109 -21.71 -18.57 -67.15
CA GLN A 109 -22.18 -17.30 -66.58
C GLN A 109 -22.96 -17.54 -65.28
N ARG A 110 -23.90 -18.49 -65.26
CA ARG A 110 -24.61 -18.86 -64.03
C ARG A 110 -23.66 -19.35 -62.93
N ALA A 111 -22.67 -20.15 -63.27
CA ALA A 111 -21.66 -20.61 -62.30
C ALA A 111 -20.80 -19.44 -61.76
N LEU A 112 -20.49 -18.44 -62.59
CA LEU A 112 -19.79 -17.23 -62.17
C LEU A 112 -20.66 -16.38 -61.23
N GLU A 113 -21.93 -16.15 -61.56
CA GLU A 113 -22.88 -15.43 -60.70
C GLU A 113 -23.06 -16.13 -59.34
N GLU A 114 -23.16 -17.47 -59.34
CA GLU A 114 -23.20 -18.27 -58.11
C GLU A 114 -21.90 -18.12 -57.29
N LEU A 115 -20.74 -18.08 -57.93
CA LEU A 115 -19.46 -17.91 -57.26
C LEU A 115 -19.29 -16.48 -56.68
N GLU A 116 -19.71 -15.45 -57.42
CA GLU A 116 -19.70 -14.05 -56.96
C GLU A 116 -20.63 -13.85 -55.76
N THR A 117 -21.85 -14.39 -55.81
CA THR A 117 -22.77 -14.33 -54.67
C THR A 117 -22.22 -15.09 -53.46
N GLN A 118 -21.55 -16.22 -53.67
CA GLN A 118 -20.89 -16.96 -52.59
C GLN A 118 -19.68 -16.19 -52.03
N GLN A 119 -18.92 -15.51 -52.89
CA GLN A 119 -17.83 -14.64 -52.46
C GLN A 119 -18.34 -13.53 -51.54
N LEU A 120 -19.40 -12.82 -51.92
CA LEU A 120 -19.99 -11.74 -51.12
C LEU A 120 -20.48 -12.23 -49.75
N LYS A 121 -21.07 -13.42 -49.69
CA LYS A 121 -21.47 -14.05 -48.41
C LYS A 121 -20.24 -14.35 -47.55
N ASN A 122 -19.23 -14.99 -48.14
CA ASN A 122 -18.01 -15.35 -47.42
C ASN A 122 -17.24 -14.12 -46.91
N THR A 123 -17.22 -13.01 -47.66
CA THR A 123 -16.59 -11.76 -47.21
C THR A 123 -17.34 -11.15 -46.04
N SER A 124 -18.67 -11.12 -46.09
CA SER A 124 -19.50 -10.67 -44.97
C SER A 124 -19.28 -11.52 -43.71
N ASP A 125 -19.27 -12.86 -43.85
CA ASP A 125 -19.00 -13.77 -42.74
C ASP A 125 -17.60 -13.57 -42.15
N LEU A 126 -16.59 -13.35 -43.00
CA LEU A 126 -15.22 -13.08 -42.58
C LEU A 126 -15.15 -11.76 -41.79
N GLU A 127 -15.79 -10.70 -42.28
CA GLU A 127 -15.86 -9.41 -41.59
C GLU A 127 -16.55 -9.57 -40.23
N HIS A 128 -17.69 -10.25 -40.15
CA HIS A 128 -18.36 -10.52 -38.89
C HIS A 128 -17.48 -11.29 -37.89
N LEU A 129 -16.75 -12.30 -38.36
CA LEU A 129 -15.80 -13.05 -37.53
C LEU A 129 -14.63 -12.17 -37.07
N GLN A 130 -14.10 -11.31 -37.94
CA GLN A 130 -13.03 -10.38 -37.58
C GLN A 130 -13.46 -9.37 -36.51
N HIS A 131 -14.65 -8.78 -36.64
CA HIS A 131 -15.20 -7.87 -35.64
C HIS A 131 -15.43 -8.58 -34.30
N SER A 132 -16.01 -9.79 -34.33
CA SER A 132 -16.21 -10.61 -33.13
C SER A 132 -14.88 -10.96 -32.45
N HIS A 133 -13.87 -11.35 -33.24
CA HIS A 133 -12.54 -11.66 -32.75
C HIS A 133 -11.85 -10.44 -32.11
N ALA A 134 -11.94 -9.26 -32.75
CA ALA A 134 -11.41 -8.02 -32.20
C ALA A 134 -12.05 -7.69 -30.83
N ARG A 135 -13.38 -7.75 -30.74
CA ARG A 135 -14.11 -7.51 -29.49
C ARG A 135 -13.71 -8.48 -28.38
N LEU A 136 -13.61 -9.78 -28.69
CA LEU A 136 -13.17 -10.79 -27.72
C LEU A 136 -11.73 -10.58 -27.26
N LYS A 137 -10.85 -10.14 -28.17
CA LYS A 137 -9.46 -9.80 -27.84
C LYS A 137 -9.40 -8.61 -26.86
N ASP A 138 -10.18 -7.57 -27.09
CA ASP A 138 -10.23 -6.39 -26.20
C ASP A 138 -10.76 -6.77 -24.81
N GLN A 139 -11.81 -7.60 -24.74
CA GLN A 139 -12.33 -8.13 -23.48
C GLN A 139 -11.29 -8.96 -22.73
N LEU A 140 -10.54 -9.80 -23.45
CA LEU A 140 -9.48 -10.62 -22.87
C LEU A 140 -8.36 -9.75 -22.30
N GLU A 141 -7.92 -8.73 -23.04
CA GLU A 141 -6.92 -7.78 -22.56
C GLU A 141 -7.43 -6.97 -21.36
N HIS A 142 -8.70 -6.59 -21.35
CA HIS A 142 -9.32 -5.91 -20.21
C HIS A 142 -9.27 -6.79 -18.95
N ILE A 143 -9.77 -8.03 -19.04
CA ILE A 143 -9.74 -8.99 -17.93
C ILE A 143 -8.30 -9.29 -17.48
N ARG A 144 -7.33 -9.35 -18.40
CA ARG A 144 -5.90 -9.50 -18.05
C ARG A 144 -5.39 -8.34 -17.19
N ARG A 145 -5.75 -7.09 -17.54
CA ARG A 145 -5.38 -5.90 -16.77
C ARG A 145 -6.03 -5.92 -15.38
N GLU A 146 -7.33 -6.23 -15.30
CA GLU A 146 -8.04 -6.36 -14.03
C GLU A 146 -7.44 -7.44 -13.13
N ASN A 147 -7.17 -8.63 -13.68
CA ASN A 147 -6.55 -9.73 -12.96
C ASN A 147 -5.16 -9.34 -12.42
N SER A 148 -4.35 -8.65 -13.22
CA SER A 148 -3.06 -8.12 -12.77
C SER A 148 -3.21 -7.14 -11.60
N GLY A 149 -4.24 -6.28 -11.63
CA GLY A 149 -4.57 -5.37 -10.54
C GLY A 149 -5.01 -6.10 -9.26
N LEU A 150 -5.86 -7.12 -9.40
CA LEU A 150 -6.28 -7.96 -8.26
C LEU A 150 -5.10 -8.71 -7.64
N HIS A 151 -4.21 -9.27 -8.46
CA HIS A 151 -3.03 -9.99 -7.98
C HIS A 151 -2.07 -9.09 -7.20
N GLU A 152 -1.85 -7.84 -7.64
CA GLU A 152 -1.06 -6.87 -6.89
C GLU A 152 -1.75 -6.46 -5.57
N GLY A 153 -3.07 -6.29 -5.58
CA GLY A 153 -3.85 -6.04 -4.36
C GLY A 153 -3.74 -7.19 -3.35
N GLU A 154 -3.82 -8.44 -3.82
CA GLU A 154 -3.60 -9.63 -3.01
C GLU A 154 -2.19 -9.64 -2.40
N ARG A 155 -1.15 -9.36 -3.20
CA ARG A 155 0.24 -9.28 -2.73
C ARG A 155 0.41 -8.26 -1.60
N GLN A 156 -0.20 -7.08 -1.72
CA GLN A 156 -0.14 -6.03 -0.70
C GLN A 156 -0.84 -6.45 0.59
N LEU A 157 -2.02 -7.08 0.49
CA LEU A 157 -2.72 -7.60 1.66
C LEU A 157 -1.93 -8.73 2.34
N GLN A 158 -1.32 -9.64 1.57
CA GLN A 158 -0.46 -10.68 2.12
C GLN A 158 0.75 -10.09 2.88
N LEU A 159 1.38 -9.04 2.35
CA LEU A 159 2.46 -8.33 3.06
C LEU A 159 1.96 -7.70 4.35
N LYS A 160 0.80 -7.04 4.32
CA LYS A 160 0.19 -6.44 5.52
C LYS A 160 -0.12 -7.48 6.59
N ILE A 161 -0.65 -8.64 6.20
CA ILE A 161 -0.91 -9.77 7.11
C ILE A 161 0.40 -10.24 7.75
N LYS A 162 1.48 -10.43 6.97
CA LYS A 162 2.78 -10.85 7.50
C LYS A 162 3.35 -9.83 8.50
N THR A 163 3.26 -8.54 8.20
CA THR A 163 3.70 -7.49 9.12
C THR A 163 2.89 -7.52 10.43
N LEU A 164 1.57 -7.59 10.35
CA LEU A 164 0.70 -7.67 11.54
C LEU A 164 0.95 -8.95 12.36
N GLN A 165 1.21 -10.08 11.70
CA GLN A 165 1.59 -11.32 12.39
C GLN A 165 2.91 -11.17 13.15
N SER A 166 3.90 -10.47 12.57
CA SER A 166 5.16 -10.18 13.25
C SER A 166 4.95 -9.28 14.48
N CYS A 167 4.16 -8.20 14.34
CA CYS A 167 3.82 -7.33 15.47
C CYS A 167 3.07 -8.09 16.57
N LEU A 168 2.08 -8.91 16.20
CA LEU A 168 1.34 -9.71 17.18
C LEU A 168 2.27 -10.67 17.93
N LYS A 169 3.26 -11.24 17.24
CA LYS A 169 4.25 -12.11 17.86
C LYS A 169 5.13 -11.35 18.85
N SER A 170 5.64 -10.17 18.50
CA SER A 170 6.47 -9.36 19.41
C SER A 170 5.67 -8.91 20.64
N GLU A 171 4.43 -8.45 20.47
CA GLU A 171 3.54 -8.07 21.58
C GLU A 171 3.27 -9.26 22.53
N LYS A 172 3.05 -10.46 21.98
CA LYS A 172 2.89 -11.67 22.81
C LYS A 172 4.15 -11.97 23.64
N GLU A 173 5.33 -11.83 23.04
CA GLU A 173 6.60 -12.03 23.74
C GLU A 173 6.81 -10.97 24.84
N GLU A 174 6.41 -9.72 24.62
CA GLU A 174 6.46 -8.66 25.63
C GLU A 174 5.50 -8.90 26.78
N VAL A 175 4.25 -9.28 26.49
CA VAL A 175 3.27 -9.65 27.51
C VAL A 175 3.79 -10.82 28.35
N GLN A 176 4.39 -11.84 27.71
CA GLN A 176 4.97 -12.98 28.42
C GLN A 176 6.14 -12.56 29.33
N LYS A 177 7.03 -11.67 28.85
CA LYS A 177 8.12 -11.10 29.67
C LYS A 177 7.59 -10.33 30.88
N LEU A 178 6.60 -9.46 30.67
CA LEU A 178 5.98 -8.68 31.74
C LEU A 178 5.27 -9.59 32.75
N GLN A 179 4.57 -10.61 32.29
CA GLN A 179 3.92 -11.61 33.16
C GLN A 179 4.95 -12.33 34.04
N SER A 180 6.10 -12.71 33.47
CA SER A 180 7.21 -13.28 34.23
C SER A 180 7.73 -12.31 35.30
N ILE A 181 7.94 -11.03 34.96
CA ILE A 181 8.38 -10.01 35.93
C ILE A 181 7.36 -9.80 37.05
N ILE A 182 6.07 -9.70 36.72
CA ILE A 182 4.98 -9.54 37.70
C ILE A 182 4.93 -10.74 38.64
N SER A 183 5.02 -11.96 38.11
CA SER A 183 5.04 -13.18 38.93
C SER A 183 6.25 -13.20 39.87
N GLY A 184 7.44 -12.83 39.38
CA GLY A 184 8.65 -12.70 40.19
C GLY A 184 8.48 -11.68 41.31
N ARG A 185 7.96 -10.48 41.00
CA ARG A 185 7.68 -9.44 41.99
C ARG A 185 6.66 -9.90 43.04
N ALA A 186 5.59 -10.59 42.63
CA ALA A 186 4.59 -11.11 43.55
C ALA A 186 5.21 -12.10 44.56
N THR A 187 6.09 -13.00 44.10
CA THR A 187 6.81 -13.91 45.01
C THR A 187 7.74 -13.15 45.96
N GLN A 188 8.49 -12.16 45.47
CA GLN A 188 9.39 -11.34 46.29
C GLN A 188 8.62 -10.57 47.37
N TYR A 189 7.52 -9.89 47.00
CA TYR A 189 6.67 -9.19 47.96
C TYR A 189 6.07 -10.13 49.00
N ASN A 190 5.69 -11.35 48.61
CA ASN A 190 5.18 -12.36 49.55
C ASN A 190 6.26 -12.76 50.57
N HIS A 191 7.51 -12.96 50.13
CA HIS A 191 8.63 -13.26 51.01
C HIS A 191 8.94 -12.11 51.97
N ASP A 192 8.98 -10.88 51.48
CA ASP A 192 9.25 -9.69 52.30
C ASP A 192 8.12 -9.41 53.29
N ALA A 193 6.87 -9.57 52.87
CA ALA A 193 5.71 -9.46 53.75
C ALA A 193 5.77 -10.48 54.90
N LYS A 194 6.07 -11.76 54.59
CA LYS A 194 6.26 -12.81 55.61
C LYS A 194 7.44 -12.51 56.55
N ARG A 195 8.52 -11.92 56.03
CA ARG A 195 9.67 -11.50 56.85
C ARG A 195 9.27 -10.41 57.84
N LYS A 196 8.57 -9.38 57.36
CA LYS A 196 8.07 -8.27 58.17
C LYS A 196 7.04 -8.71 59.19
N GLU A 197 6.15 -9.62 58.81
CA GLU A 197 5.18 -10.23 59.73
C GLU A 197 5.90 -10.92 60.91
N ARG A 198 6.93 -11.71 60.65
CA ARG A 198 7.74 -12.36 61.71
C ARG A 198 8.46 -11.35 62.60
N GLU A 199 8.98 -10.25 62.05
CA GLU A 199 9.60 -9.17 62.82
C GLU A 199 8.57 -8.48 63.73
N CYS A 200 7.39 -8.17 63.20
CA CYS A 200 6.27 -7.60 63.96
C CYS A 200 5.83 -8.51 65.10
N THR A 201 5.73 -9.83 64.86
CA THR A 201 5.39 -10.81 65.91
C THR A 201 6.43 -10.80 67.03
N LYS A 202 7.73 -10.84 66.69
CA LYS A 202 8.82 -10.76 67.68
C LYS A 202 8.78 -9.45 68.50
N LEU A 203 8.49 -8.32 67.85
CA LEU A 203 8.36 -7.03 68.54
C LEU A 203 7.14 -6.99 69.46
N LYS A 204 6.00 -7.56 69.02
CA LYS A 204 4.80 -7.71 69.84
C LYS A 204 5.08 -8.57 71.08
N GLU A 205 5.77 -9.71 70.92
CA GLU A 205 6.19 -10.57 72.03
C GLU A 205 7.09 -9.83 73.03
N ARG A 206 8.10 -9.10 72.56
CA ARG A 206 8.97 -8.27 73.42
C ARG A 206 8.20 -7.20 74.16
N LEU A 207 7.27 -6.52 73.50
CA LEU A 207 6.42 -5.50 74.13
C LEU A 207 5.55 -6.13 75.22
N ASN A 208 4.91 -7.27 74.93
CA ASN A 208 4.11 -7.99 75.90
C ASN A 208 4.95 -8.43 77.10
N GLN A 209 6.16 -8.94 76.88
CA GLN A 209 7.10 -9.28 77.95
C GLN A 209 7.42 -8.07 78.83
N LEU A 210 7.76 -6.92 78.22
CA LEU A 210 8.03 -5.69 78.97
C LEU A 210 6.82 -5.18 79.75
N LEU A 211 5.60 -5.37 79.23
CA LEU A 211 4.37 -5.00 79.93
C LEU A 211 4.09 -5.92 81.12
N VAL A 212 4.36 -7.22 81.00
CA VAL A 212 4.29 -8.20 82.11
C VAL A 212 5.35 -7.87 83.16
N ASP A 213 6.62 -7.73 82.76
CA ASP A 213 7.73 -7.38 83.66
C ASP A 213 7.48 -6.06 84.42
N LYS A 214 6.82 -5.07 83.81
CA LYS A 214 6.45 -3.80 84.47
C LYS A 214 5.33 -3.97 85.50
N ARG A 215 4.43 -4.94 85.35
CA ARG A 215 3.43 -5.25 86.38
C ARG A 215 4.07 -5.93 87.59
N ASP A 216 5.06 -6.78 87.35
CA ASP A 216 5.79 -7.49 88.41
C ASP A 216 6.79 -6.57 89.13
N LYS A 217 7.33 -5.55 88.45
CA LYS A 217 8.23 -4.52 89.02
C LYS A 217 7.50 -3.30 89.59
N LYS A 218 6.29 -3.45 90.13
CA LYS A 218 5.55 -2.39 90.87
C LYS A 218 6.19 -2.04 92.23
N LEU A 219 7.51 -2.06 92.33
CA LEU A 219 8.30 -1.42 93.37
C LEU A 219 9.25 -0.43 92.67
N ALA A 220 8.85 0.83 92.72
CA ALA A 220 9.59 2.08 92.49
C ALA A 220 10.74 2.07 91.46
N ILE A 221 10.58 2.82 90.37
CA ILE A 221 11.73 3.42 89.67
C ILE A 221 11.45 4.90 89.44
N GLU A 222 12.21 5.71 90.17
CA GLU A 222 12.39 7.15 90.07
C GLU A 222 13.12 7.52 88.77
N VAL A 223 12.63 8.53 88.06
CA VAL A 223 13.20 8.96 86.77
C VAL A 223 14.38 9.90 87.03
N SER A 224 15.57 9.34 87.22
CA SER A 224 16.82 10.10 87.26
C SER A 224 17.49 10.06 85.89
N ASN A 225 17.09 10.96 84.99
CA ASN A 225 17.93 11.62 83.97
C ASN A 225 17.04 12.29 82.91
N THR A 226 16.74 13.57 83.12
CA THR A 226 16.43 14.47 82.02
C THR A 226 17.74 14.71 81.26
N ILE A 227 17.91 14.05 80.10
CA ILE A 227 19.03 14.35 79.19
C ILE A 227 18.77 15.74 78.59
N GLY A 228 19.24 16.78 79.30
CA GLY A 228 19.36 18.13 78.80
C GLY A 228 20.64 18.25 77.98
N ARG A 229 20.52 18.27 76.65
CA ARG A 229 21.63 18.74 75.81
C ARG A 229 21.62 20.26 75.83
N SER A 230 22.74 20.87 76.21
CA SER A 230 22.90 22.33 76.35
C SER A 230 22.90 23.13 75.04
N ASP A 231 22.75 22.47 73.87
CA ASP A 231 22.71 23.14 72.55
C ASP A 231 21.30 23.18 71.93
N GLY A 232 20.27 22.61 72.57
CA GLY A 232 18.86 22.73 72.11
C GLY A 232 18.52 22.17 70.70
N LYS A 233 19.52 21.78 69.91
CA LYS A 233 19.35 21.27 68.55
C LYS A 233 19.20 19.75 68.60
N ARG A 234 17.94 19.32 68.44
CA ARG A 234 17.59 17.94 68.10
C ARG A 234 18.14 17.67 66.69
N GLY A 235 18.81 16.53 66.48
CA GLY A 235 19.13 16.07 65.12
C GLY A 235 17.85 16.08 64.29
N LEU A 236 17.89 16.72 63.12
CA LEU A 236 16.74 16.90 62.24
C LEU A 236 16.38 15.54 61.63
N TRP A 237 15.58 14.75 62.35
CA TRP A 237 14.87 13.64 61.73
C TRP A 237 13.95 14.23 60.68
N LYS A 238 13.88 13.60 59.48
CA LYS A 238 12.94 13.98 58.43
C LYS A 238 11.55 14.12 59.09
N THR A 239 11.10 15.35 59.23
CA THR A 239 9.81 15.66 59.84
C THR A 239 8.81 15.73 58.71
N GLY A 240 7.57 15.28 58.95
CA GLY A 240 6.51 15.27 57.92
C GLY A 240 6.25 16.61 57.24
N LYS A 241 6.77 17.74 57.76
CA LYS A 241 6.77 19.04 57.07
C LYS A 241 7.66 19.09 55.82
N ALA A 242 8.76 18.33 55.77
CA ALA A 242 9.64 18.25 54.60
C ALA A 242 9.06 17.31 53.53
N GLU A 243 8.49 16.17 53.95
CA GLU A 243 7.78 15.25 53.06
C GLU A 243 6.51 15.90 52.48
N ALA A 244 5.72 16.61 53.29
CA ALA A 244 4.55 17.37 52.81
C ALA A 244 4.91 18.50 51.82
N ARG A 245 6.13 19.08 51.93
CA ARG A 245 6.61 20.06 50.94
C ARG A 245 6.98 19.39 49.62
N HIS A 246 7.70 18.27 49.66
CA HIS A 246 8.04 17.51 48.45
C HIS A 246 6.82 16.88 47.78
N GLU A 247 5.85 16.40 48.54
CA GLU A 247 4.56 15.94 48.02
C GLU A 247 3.78 17.11 47.37
N GLY A 248 3.76 18.28 48.00
CA GLY A 248 3.17 19.50 47.43
C GLY A 248 3.82 19.92 46.10
N GLU A 249 5.15 19.93 46.04
CA GLU A 249 5.93 20.19 44.82
C GLU A 249 5.63 19.15 43.72
N MET A 250 5.52 17.88 44.08
CA MET A 250 5.15 16.79 43.16
C MET A 250 3.72 16.95 42.62
N TYR A 251 2.73 17.24 43.48
CA TYR A 251 1.36 17.51 43.02
C TYR A 251 1.28 18.75 42.14
N THR A 252 2.07 19.78 42.44
CA THR A 252 2.15 21.00 41.63
C THR A 252 2.76 20.70 40.26
N ALA A 253 3.82 19.90 40.19
CA ALA A 253 4.43 19.47 38.93
C ALA A 253 3.44 18.64 38.08
N LEU A 254 2.75 17.68 38.69
CA LEU A 254 1.76 16.85 38.01
C LEU A 254 0.60 17.69 37.45
N LEU A 255 0.09 18.65 38.23
CA LEU A 255 -0.95 19.58 37.78
C LEU A 255 -0.47 20.43 36.60
N ASN A 256 0.76 20.95 36.66
CA ASN A 256 1.33 21.73 35.57
C ASN A 256 1.45 20.91 34.27
N ASP A 257 1.83 19.64 34.36
CA ASP A 257 1.91 18.74 33.20
C ASP A 257 0.53 18.46 32.60
N TYR A 258 -0.49 18.23 33.45
CA TYR A 258 -1.87 18.07 32.99
C TYR A 258 -2.41 19.35 32.33
N GLU A 259 -2.14 20.52 32.91
CA GLU A 259 -2.52 21.80 32.33
C GLU A 259 -1.82 22.04 30.99
N ALA A 260 -0.51 21.74 30.89
CA ALA A 260 0.23 21.87 29.64
C ALA A 260 -0.34 20.95 28.55
N ARG A 261 -0.65 19.70 28.90
CA ARG A 261 -1.27 18.75 27.98
C ARG A 261 -2.68 19.16 27.57
N GLN A 262 -3.46 19.71 28.50
CA GLN A 262 -4.78 20.25 28.20
C GLN A 262 -4.70 21.45 27.25
N ARG A 263 -3.71 22.35 27.42
CA ARG A 263 -3.47 23.48 26.49
C ARG A 263 -3.08 22.97 25.09
N SER A 264 -2.18 22.01 24.99
CA SER A 264 -1.78 21.38 23.71
C SER A 264 -2.97 20.74 23.00
N LEU A 265 -3.79 19.95 23.72
CA LEU A 265 -5.01 19.38 23.16
C LEU A 265 -6.03 20.42 22.70
N MET A 266 -6.15 21.56 23.40
CA MET A 266 -7.02 22.66 22.95
C MET A 266 -6.53 23.29 21.65
N VAL A 267 -5.22 23.46 21.48
CA VAL A 267 -4.62 24.00 20.25
C VAL A 267 -4.85 23.03 19.09
N GLU A 268 -4.54 21.74 19.28
CA GLU A 268 -4.77 20.69 18.27
C GLU A 268 -6.25 20.61 17.89
N ASN A 269 -7.16 20.67 18.86
CA ASN A 269 -8.60 20.66 18.59
C ASN A 269 -9.04 21.90 17.78
N ALA A 270 -8.46 23.06 18.05
CA ALA A 270 -8.71 24.27 17.28
C ALA A 270 -8.18 24.16 15.84
N GLU A 271 -7.02 23.55 15.64
CA GLU A 271 -6.45 23.28 14.32
C GLU A 271 -7.28 22.26 13.53
N LEU A 272 -7.69 21.17 14.16
CA LEU A 272 -8.58 20.18 13.56
C LEU A 272 -9.91 20.80 13.14
N LYS A 273 -10.48 21.70 13.95
CA LYS A 273 -11.68 22.46 13.58
C LYS A 273 -11.43 23.38 12.38
N LYS A 274 -10.27 24.04 12.29
CA LYS A 274 -9.92 24.86 11.12
C LYS A 274 -9.82 24.01 9.85
N VAL A 275 -9.14 22.86 9.91
CA VAL A 275 -9.02 21.93 8.76
C VAL A 275 -10.40 21.41 8.34
N LEU A 276 -11.26 21.03 9.30
CA LEU A 276 -12.60 20.57 9.01
C LEU A 276 -13.46 21.66 8.33
N GLN A 277 -13.39 22.92 8.79
CA GLN A 277 -14.10 24.03 8.17
C GLN A 277 -13.54 24.34 6.77
N GLN A 278 -12.23 24.23 6.58
CA GLN A 278 -11.60 24.39 5.27
C GLN A 278 -12.06 23.31 4.30
N MET A 279 -12.04 22.04 4.71
CA MET A 279 -12.56 20.92 3.92
C MET A 279 -14.03 21.12 3.57
N LYS A 280 -14.85 21.56 4.52
CA LYS A 280 -16.27 21.89 4.26
C LYS A 280 -16.39 23.00 3.21
N LYS A 281 -15.62 24.07 3.31
CA LYS A 281 -15.61 25.17 2.34
C LYS A 281 -15.22 24.68 0.95
N ASP A 282 -14.19 23.84 0.87
CA ASP A 282 -13.70 23.27 -0.39
C ASP A 282 -14.76 22.34 -1.00
N MET A 283 -15.38 21.45 -0.21
CA MET A 283 -16.50 20.62 -0.66
C MET A 283 -17.67 21.44 -1.17
N VAL A 284 -18.08 22.48 -0.43
CA VAL A 284 -19.18 23.36 -0.87
C VAL A 284 -18.79 24.08 -2.17
N SER A 285 -17.55 24.54 -2.33
CA SER A 285 -17.10 25.19 -3.56
C SER A 285 -17.09 24.27 -4.78
N ILE A 286 -16.79 22.97 -4.59
CA ILE A 286 -16.79 21.96 -5.65
C ILE A 286 -18.22 21.55 -6.01
N LEU A 287 -19.10 21.45 -4.99
CA LEU A 287 -20.47 20.96 -5.16
C LEU A 287 -21.49 22.07 -5.46
N SER A 288 -21.13 23.35 -5.27
CA SER A 288 -22.02 24.47 -5.61
C SER A 288 -22.17 24.55 -7.12
N PRO A 289 -23.40 24.42 -7.67
CA PRO A 289 -23.63 24.56 -9.10
C PRO A 289 -23.20 25.96 -9.52
N LYS A 290 -22.23 26.04 -10.44
CA LYS A 290 -21.80 27.30 -11.03
C LYS A 290 -22.94 27.78 -11.93
N LYS A 291 -23.88 28.55 -11.37
CA LYS A 291 -24.94 29.21 -12.13
C LYS A 291 -24.26 30.22 -13.04
N SER A 292 -24.01 29.85 -14.29
CA SER A 292 -23.58 30.78 -15.33
C SER A 292 -24.71 31.78 -15.54
N VAL A 293 -24.53 32.97 -15.00
CA VAL A 293 -25.29 34.16 -15.41
C VAL A 293 -24.79 34.52 -16.80
N ALA A 294 -25.52 34.08 -17.82
CA ALA A 294 -25.55 34.75 -19.12
C ALA A 294 -26.72 35.74 -19.10
N LYS A 295 -26.39 37.02 -19.27
CA LYS A 295 -27.31 38.15 -19.46
C LYS A 295 -28.10 38.02 -20.77
N GLY A 296 -29.37 38.45 -20.73
CA GLY A 296 -29.86 39.46 -21.67
C GLY A 296 -30.74 39.01 -22.84
N GLU A 297 -32.01 39.43 -22.75
CA GLU A 297 -32.88 39.97 -23.82
C GLU A 297 -33.68 39.05 -24.74
N VAL A 298 -35.00 39.30 -24.71
CA VAL A 298 -36.12 38.92 -25.61
C VAL A 298 -36.47 40.19 -26.40
N PRO A 299 -36.78 40.18 -27.73
CA PRO A 299 -38.13 39.96 -28.33
C PRO A 299 -38.07 39.21 -29.69
N ASP A 300 -39.11 38.76 -30.41
CA ASP A 300 -40.56 38.61 -30.29
C ASP A 300 -41.04 37.81 -31.55
N ASP A 301 -42.14 37.06 -31.37
CA ASP A 301 -43.18 36.58 -32.29
C ASP A 301 -42.91 36.04 -33.73
N SER A 302 -43.31 34.77 -33.98
CA SER A 302 -44.45 34.39 -34.86
C SER A 302 -44.39 32.92 -35.39
N LEU A 303 -45.43 32.16 -35.00
CA LEU A 303 -46.13 31.08 -35.74
C LEU A 303 -45.54 29.64 -35.88
N GLU A 304 -46.27 28.70 -35.26
CA GLU A 304 -46.35 27.22 -35.43
C GLU A 304 -46.78 26.78 -36.87
N PRO A 305 -46.91 25.47 -37.21
CA PRO A 305 -46.00 24.31 -37.07
C PRO A 305 -45.98 23.41 -38.35
N LEU A 306 -44.85 22.90 -38.85
CA LEU A 306 -44.89 21.86 -39.91
C LEU A 306 -43.71 20.86 -39.87
N CYS A 307 -44.08 19.62 -39.58
CA CYS A 307 -43.54 18.32 -40.04
C CYS A 307 -42.01 18.07 -40.07
N SER A 308 -41.61 17.17 -39.16
CA SER A 308 -40.57 16.13 -39.23
C SER A 308 -39.72 16.02 -40.52
N ASP A 309 -38.41 16.26 -40.39
CA ASP A 309 -37.32 15.34 -40.79
C ASP A 309 -35.89 15.91 -40.57
N ALA A 310 -35.68 16.75 -39.55
CA ALA A 310 -34.38 17.41 -39.29
C ALA A 310 -33.84 17.21 -37.86
N GLU A 311 -34.29 16.16 -37.16
CA GLU A 311 -33.99 15.94 -35.73
C GLU A 311 -32.80 15.00 -35.45
N GLU A 312 -32.16 14.42 -36.47
CA GLU A 312 -30.99 13.56 -36.25
C GLU A 312 -29.65 14.33 -36.23
N ASP A 313 -29.43 15.30 -37.12
CA ASP A 313 -28.15 16.03 -37.23
C ASP A 313 -27.91 17.06 -36.10
N ALA A 314 -28.97 17.74 -35.63
CA ALA A 314 -28.87 18.67 -34.50
C ALA A 314 -28.68 17.95 -33.15
N CYS A 315 -29.19 16.71 -33.05
CA CYS A 315 -29.12 15.86 -31.87
C CYS A 315 -27.72 15.24 -31.71
N GLU A 316 -27.07 14.85 -32.82
CA GLU A 316 -25.69 14.36 -32.78
C GLU A 316 -24.69 15.45 -32.36
N SER A 317 -24.81 16.67 -32.87
CA SER A 317 -23.96 17.81 -32.48
C SER A 317 -24.09 18.18 -30.99
N SER A 318 -25.32 18.13 -30.45
CA SER A 318 -25.59 18.34 -29.02
C SER A 318 -24.97 17.23 -28.16
N ARG A 319 -25.03 15.98 -28.63
CA ARG A 319 -24.48 14.81 -27.95
C ARG A 319 -22.94 14.82 -27.95
N GLU A 320 -22.32 15.13 -29.08
CA GLU A 320 -20.86 15.29 -29.21
C GLU A 320 -20.33 16.44 -28.34
N SER A 321 -21.05 17.56 -28.28
CA SER A 321 -20.71 18.70 -27.41
C SER A 321 -20.80 18.34 -25.92
N LEU A 322 -21.80 17.54 -25.52
CA LEU A 322 -21.93 17.06 -24.14
C LEU A 322 -20.85 16.04 -23.78
N GLU A 323 -20.48 15.20 -24.74
CA GLU A 323 -19.42 14.19 -24.59
C GLU A 323 -18.04 14.86 -24.46
N GLN A 324 -17.75 15.87 -25.30
CA GLN A 324 -16.56 16.72 -25.19
C GLN A 324 -16.50 17.49 -23.86
N SER A 325 -17.63 18.01 -23.38
CA SER A 325 -17.74 18.64 -22.06
C SER A 325 -17.44 17.65 -20.92
N CYS A 326 -17.93 16.40 -21.04
CA CYS A 326 -17.67 15.34 -20.08
C CYS A 326 -16.20 14.89 -20.09
N GLU A 327 -15.60 14.77 -21.27
CA GLU A 327 -14.18 14.49 -21.44
C GLU A 327 -13.32 15.60 -20.84
N GLN A 328 -13.66 16.86 -21.09
CA GLN A 328 -12.95 18.00 -20.52
C GLN A 328 -13.08 18.06 -19.00
N ALA A 329 -14.26 17.73 -18.45
CA ALA A 329 -14.45 17.62 -16.99
C ALA A 329 -13.62 16.46 -16.39
N ARG A 330 -13.55 15.33 -17.08
CA ARG A 330 -12.71 14.18 -16.67
C ARG A 330 -11.23 14.52 -16.71
N GLU A 331 -10.76 15.22 -17.74
CA GLU A 331 -9.37 15.67 -17.82
C GLU A 331 -9.04 16.70 -16.74
N GLN A 332 -9.92 17.66 -16.49
CA GLN A 332 -9.73 18.64 -15.41
C GLN A 332 -9.65 17.96 -14.04
N LEU A 333 -10.52 16.97 -13.77
CA LEU A 333 -10.49 16.19 -12.55
C LEU A 333 -9.18 15.40 -12.43
N THR A 334 -8.77 14.72 -13.51
CA THR A 334 -7.55 13.92 -13.55
C THR A 334 -6.30 14.79 -13.33
N ASN A 335 -6.27 15.98 -13.92
CA ASN A 335 -5.20 16.95 -13.75
C ASN A 335 -5.17 17.52 -12.34
N SER A 336 -6.33 17.80 -11.75
CA SER A 336 -6.45 18.25 -10.36
C SER A 336 -5.91 17.19 -9.38
N ILE A 337 -6.32 15.93 -9.54
CA ILE A 337 -5.82 14.81 -8.72
C ILE A 337 -4.31 14.66 -8.88
N ARG A 338 -3.78 14.73 -10.12
CA ARG A 338 -2.33 14.70 -10.37
C ARG A 338 -1.58 15.86 -9.72
N GLN A 339 -2.16 17.05 -9.67
CA GLN A 339 -1.54 18.20 -9.01
C GLN A 339 -1.56 18.04 -7.49
N GLN A 340 -2.68 17.59 -6.91
CA GLN A 340 -2.78 17.31 -5.47
C GLN A 340 -1.82 16.21 -5.04
N TRP A 341 -1.69 15.14 -5.83
CA TRP A 341 -0.72 14.08 -5.59
C TRP A 341 0.72 14.60 -5.59
N ARG A 342 1.08 15.46 -6.55
CA ARG A 342 2.40 16.11 -6.59
C ARG A 342 2.65 16.98 -5.37
N ARG A 343 1.65 17.76 -4.94
CA ARG A 343 1.75 18.61 -3.72
C ARG A 343 1.93 17.76 -2.47
N LEU A 344 1.17 16.68 -2.34
CA LEU A 344 1.28 15.75 -1.22
C LEU A 344 2.64 15.05 -1.19
N LYS A 345 3.12 14.56 -2.34
CA LYS A 345 4.44 13.95 -2.47
C LYS A 345 5.54 14.91 -2.03
N ASN A 346 5.54 16.14 -2.53
CA ASN A 346 6.51 17.16 -2.14
C ASN A 346 6.42 17.51 -0.64
N HIS A 347 5.20 17.53 -0.08
CA HIS A 347 5.02 17.78 1.35
C HIS A 347 5.59 16.64 2.20
N MET A 348 5.36 15.39 1.79
CA MET A 348 5.89 14.19 2.44
C MET A 348 7.42 14.14 2.36
N GLU A 349 7.99 14.46 1.21
CA GLU A 349 9.46 14.58 1.04
C GLU A 349 10.04 15.67 1.96
N ARG A 350 9.37 16.81 2.13
CA ARG A 350 9.83 17.84 3.09
C ARG A 350 9.72 17.38 4.54
N LEU A 351 8.65 16.69 4.91
CA LEU A 351 8.49 16.14 6.26
C LEU A 351 9.56 15.09 6.56
N ASP A 352 9.90 14.26 5.58
CA ASP A 352 10.96 13.24 5.70
C ASP A 352 12.34 13.89 5.85
N CYS A 353 12.63 14.94 5.06
CA CYS A 353 13.82 15.76 5.24
C CYS A 353 13.87 16.45 6.62
N GLN A 354 12.72 16.93 7.11
CA GLN A 354 12.64 17.61 8.40
C GLN A 354 12.78 16.64 9.59
N ALA A 355 12.22 15.44 9.48
CA ALA A 355 12.41 14.36 10.45
C ALA A 355 13.85 13.87 10.48
N SER A 356 14.49 13.75 9.30
CA SER A 356 15.89 13.39 9.17
C SER A 356 16.82 14.44 9.81
N LEU A 357 16.51 15.74 9.63
CA LEU A 357 17.24 16.83 10.27
C LEU A 357 17.05 16.86 11.80
N ALA A 358 15.84 16.61 12.29
CA ALA A 358 15.56 16.51 13.73
C ALA A 358 16.31 15.33 14.36
N ALA A 359 16.31 14.16 13.69
CA ALA A 359 17.05 12.99 14.13
C ALA A 359 18.58 13.21 14.15
N CYS A 360 19.13 13.97 13.18
CA CYS A 360 20.54 14.34 13.19
C CYS A 360 20.88 15.33 14.31
N GLN A 361 20.02 16.32 14.58
CA GLN A 361 20.22 17.29 15.67
C GLN A 361 20.13 16.65 17.06
N GLU A 362 19.22 15.70 17.28
CA GLU A 362 19.13 14.95 18.54
C GLU A 362 20.38 14.10 18.77
N ARG A 363 20.89 13.46 17.71
CA ARG A 363 22.12 12.66 17.76
C ARG A 363 23.37 13.50 18.03
N GLU A 364 23.52 14.63 17.35
CA GLU A 364 24.61 15.59 17.65
C GLU A 364 24.48 16.17 19.06
N GLY A 365 23.26 16.46 19.53
CA GLY A 365 22.98 16.95 20.87
C GLY A 365 23.38 15.97 21.97
N GLU A 366 23.03 14.68 21.84
CA GLU A 366 23.45 13.63 22.77
C GLU A 366 24.98 13.43 22.76
N GLU A 367 25.61 13.49 21.59
CA GLU A 367 27.06 13.31 21.45
C GLU A 367 27.85 14.51 22.05
N LEU A 368 27.34 15.74 21.89
CA LEU A 368 27.87 16.95 22.52
C LEU A 368 27.70 16.97 24.04
N ILE A 369 26.57 16.49 24.55
CA ILE A 369 26.33 16.37 26.00
C ILE A 369 27.24 15.31 26.59
N SER A 370 27.38 14.14 25.95
CA SER A 370 28.29 13.08 26.38
C SER A 370 29.75 13.55 26.41
N ARG A 371 30.19 14.29 25.39
CA ARG A 371 31.55 14.86 25.33
C ARG A 371 31.80 15.88 26.44
N ARG A 372 30.84 16.77 26.71
CA ARG A 372 30.95 17.78 27.77
C ARG A 372 31.03 17.12 29.16
N VAL A 373 30.20 16.13 29.43
CA VAL A 373 30.22 15.38 30.69
C VAL A 373 31.56 14.66 30.87
N HIS A 374 32.10 14.07 29.81
CA HIS A 374 33.42 13.43 29.84
C HIS A 374 34.56 14.43 30.13
N GLU A 375 34.53 15.62 29.54
CA GLU A 375 35.52 16.68 29.80
C GLU A 375 35.46 17.18 31.26
N GLU A 376 34.26 17.33 31.82
CA GLU A 376 34.07 17.72 33.22
C GLU A 376 34.60 16.65 34.20
N GLU A 377 34.37 15.36 33.91
CA GLU A 377 34.94 14.25 34.68
C GLU A 377 36.48 14.22 34.62
N LEU A 378 37.04 14.47 33.43
CA LEU A 378 38.48 14.53 33.25
C LEU A 378 39.13 15.68 34.05
N GLN A 379 38.44 16.83 34.12
CA GLN A 379 38.88 17.96 34.95
C GLN A 379 38.80 17.63 36.46
N ARG A 380 37.73 16.96 36.89
CA ARG A 380 37.59 16.50 38.29
C ARG A 380 38.73 15.55 38.67
N MET A 381 39.00 14.55 37.84
CA MET A 381 40.11 13.62 38.02
C MET A 381 41.47 14.33 38.08
N ARG A 382 41.70 15.36 37.25
CA ARG A 382 42.93 16.17 37.32
C ARG A 382 43.07 16.92 38.64
N LEU A 383 41.98 17.48 39.16
CA LEU A 383 41.98 18.16 40.46
C LEU A 383 42.27 17.18 41.59
N GLU A 384 41.66 16.00 41.58
CA GLU A 384 41.92 14.95 42.56
C GLU A 384 43.38 14.46 42.51
N LEU A 385 43.92 14.26 41.31
CA LEU A 385 45.33 13.93 41.13
C LEU A 385 46.24 15.04 41.65
N GLN A 386 45.92 16.30 41.40
CA GLN A 386 46.69 17.42 41.93
C GLN A 386 46.65 17.45 43.45
N GLN A 387 45.47 17.30 44.06
CA GLN A 387 45.34 17.21 45.52
C GLN A 387 46.13 16.04 46.11
N SER A 388 46.09 14.88 45.45
CA SER A 388 46.88 13.71 45.89
C SER A 388 48.39 13.97 45.80
N ARG A 389 48.83 14.68 44.75
CA ARG A 389 50.23 15.07 44.57
C ARG A 389 50.69 16.06 45.63
N ASP A 390 49.87 17.06 45.93
CA ASP A 390 50.15 18.06 46.96
C ASP A 390 50.20 17.41 48.34
N PHE A 391 49.30 16.46 48.61
CA PHE A 391 49.30 15.66 49.84
C PHE A 391 50.58 14.82 49.97
N ILE A 392 50.99 14.14 48.89
CA ILE A 392 52.24 13.36 48.87
C ILE A 392 53.45 14.29 49.10
N GLN A 393 53.48 15.47 48.48
CA GLN A 393 54.55 16.44 48.69
C GLN A 393 54.59 16.95 50.13
N ALA A 394 53.44 17.27 50.73
CA ALA A 394 53.36 17.67 52.14
C ALA A 394 53.84 16.55 53.07
N GLN A 395 53.46 15.30 52.79
CA GLN A 395 54.00 14.15 53.51
C GLN A 395 55.52 14.04 53.34
N GLN A 396 56.05 14.16 52.12
CA GLN A 396 57.49 14.11 51.86
C GLN A 396 58.26 15.22 52.58
N GLN A 397 57.73 16.44 52.66
CA GLN A 397 58.34 17.54 53.40
C GLN A 397 58.37 17.26 54.91
N LEU A 398 57.27 16.77 55.48
CA LEU A 398 57.21 16.36 56.88
C LEU A 398 58.19 15.21 57.18
N TRP A 399 58.32 14.26 56.26
CA TRP A 399 59.31 13.19 56.34
C TRP A 399 60.75 13.73 56.29
N GLN A 400 61.05 14.67 55.39
CA GLN A 400 62.37 15.32 55.34
C GLN A 400 62.69 16.06 56.63
N VAL A 401 61.77 16.89 57.15
CA VAL A 401 61.97 17.61 58.42
C VAL A 401 62.23 16.67 59.61
N ARG A 402 61.62 15.47 59.60
CA ARG A 402 61.76 14.49 60.68
C ARG A 402 63.06 13.69 60.63
N TYR A 403 63.73 13.62 59.48
CA TYR A 403 64.91 12.78 59.25
C TYR A 403 66.13 13.51 58.68
N THR A 404 66.06 14.81 58.35
CA THR A 404 67.26 15.62 58.11
C THR A 404 67.81 16.12 59.46
N PRO A 405 68.98 15.64 59.91
CA PRO A 405 69.61 16.18 61.11
C PRO A 405 70.08 17.60 60.82
N THR A 406 69.63 18.56 61.62
CA THR A 406 70.18 19.92 61.65
C THR A 406 71.62 19.88 62.13
N LEU A 407 72.56 19.71 61.21
CA LEU A 407 73.97 19.99 61.44
C LEU A 407 74.20 21.49 61.22
N HIS A 408 74.13 22.27 62.31
CA HIS A 408 75.06 23.35 62.59
C HIS A 408 75.02 23.75 64.08
N SER A 409 76.13 23.42 64.78
CA SER A 409 76.79 24.18 65.87
C SER A 409 75.96 24.52 67.13
N THR A 410 76.35 24.29 68.39
CA THR A 410 77.60 23.87 69.05
C THR A 410 77.29 23.74 70.55
N HIS A 411 77.98 22.80 71.21
CA HIS A 411 78.30 22.74 72.64
C HIS A 411 77.23 22.43 73.71
N THR A 412 77.56 21.35 74.44
CA THR A 412 77.41 21.13 75.90
C THR A 412 76.01 20.97 76.48
N SER A 413 75.63 19.74 76.83
CA SER A 413 75.71 19.25 78.22
C SER A 413 74.76 18.07 78.49
N THR A 414 75.38 16.96 78.90
CA THR A 414 75.03 16.20 80.11
C THR A 414 73.77 15.30 80.10
N CYS A 415 74.07 13.99 80.06
CA CYS A 415 73.54 12.87 80.85
C CYS A 415 72.03 12.80 81.17
N ILE A 416 71.41 11.64 80.94
CA ILE A 416 71.21 10.60 81.97
C ILE A 416 70.55 9.36 81.34
N THR A 417 71.25 8.25 81.53
CA THR A 417 70.84 6.84 81.49
C THR A 417 69.50 6.55 82.18
N GLN A 418 68.68 5.67 81.59
CA GLN A 418 68.29 4.45 82.33
C GLN A 418 67.82 3.31 81.43
N VAL A 419 68.52 2.20 81.64
CA VAL A 419 68.34 0.84 81.14
C VAL A 419 67.14 0.18 81.84
N ARG A 420 66.31 -0.56 81.09
CA ARG A 420 65.77 -1.87 81.51
C ARG A 420 65.13 -2.61 80.33
N THR A 421 65.94 -3.45 79.71
CA THR A 421 65.55 -4.77 79.20
C THR A 421 65.14 -5.65 80.40
N VAL A 422 64.36 -6.73 80.37
CA VAL A 422 64.06 -7.82 79.40
C VAL A 422 62.73 -8.52 79.90
N PRO A 423 62.35 -9.76 79.50
CA PRO A 423 61.39 -10.18 78.47
C PRO A 423 60.07 -10.79 79.00
N PHE A 424 59.03 -10.85 78.16
CA PHE A 424 58.39 -12.08 77.65
C PHE A 424 57.31 -11.71 76.63
#